data_AF-A0A4S4EVH2-F1
#
_entry.id   AF-A0A4S4EVH2-F1
#
_cell.length_a   1.000
_cell.length_b   1.000
_cell.length_c   1.000
_cell.angle_alpha   90.00
_cell.angle_beta   90.00
_cell.angle_gamma   90.00
#
_symmetry.space_group_name_H-M   'P 1'
#
loop_
_entity.id
_entity.type
_entity.pdbx_description
1 polymer ?
#
loop_
_entity_poly.entity_id
_entity_poly.type
_entity_poly.pdbx_seq_one_letter_code
_entity_poly.pdbx_strand_id
1 'polypeptide(L)'
;MSTLLSSWSKDVNTVPQKFVFPPEERPGDLPAPLCKGIPVIDLQQSGGHHDRADLLHQIIKASQDLGMFQVINHGVSEELMDDTMSLFKEFIDMPEEDKASYFSDDTSKSFMLFAASSNSNLNKKGNVTYWKDSLKHSCHPLEDHIQSWPEKPARYREVVGTYSLEVRKLSLRILDLICEGLGIEEGYFADELSKTQALNRTERNRTYTREVTNNQFRKGTSVSGQQNRSGALVTGPPVQDVHTVPANYVFPPEERPGDLAAPLCKDIPVIDLRQVGAHDQADLLQQIMKGSQDFGMFQEFFDMPTKDKATYYSEDKKRLLGHSVEVKKLSLRILDLICEGLGVEAGYFADELSKIQGLVANHYPSCPNPSLVLGLGGHCDPNLLTILQQVYGLQIFKDEQWVSVEPPAHAFVINTANQLEIISNGKLKSAKHRAVTNSSIARTSIVSFISPSRECLVEPSKALVSAYNPPLFKAVRYKEFSDTYICQDS
;
A
#
# COMPACT_ATOMS: atom_id res chain seq x y z
N MET A 1 -0.54 -36.19 17.12
CA MET A 1 -1.73 -35.30 16.99
C MET A 1 -1.85 -34.92 15.53
N SER A 2 -3.07 -34.80 15.01
CA SER A 2 -3.33 -34.32 13.64
C SER A 2 -2.56 -33.02 13.35
N THR A 3 -2.20 -32.83 12.09
CA THR A 3 -1.36 -31.71 11.62
C THR A 3 -2.05 -30.37 11.87
N LEU A 4 -3.37 -30.31 11.64
CA LEU A 4 -4.21 -29.11 11.75
C LEU A 4 -4.66 -28.85 13.18
N LEU A 5 -4.63 -27.58 13.58
CA LEU A 5 -5.15 -27.16 14.88
C LEU A 5 -6.66 -27.37 14.99
N SER A 6 -7.40 -27.11 13.91
CA SER A 6 -8.86 -27.28 13.84
C SER A 6 -9.32 -28.72 14.13
N SER A 7 -8.48 -29.72 13.82
CA SER A 7 -8.82 -31.14 13.99
C SER A 7 -8.80 -31.63 15.44
N TRP A 8 -8.06 -31.00 16.35
CA TRP A 8 -7.87 -31.50 17.73
C TRP A 8 -8.03 -30.43 18.82
N SER A 9 -8.11 -29.15 18.47
CA SER A 9 -8.22 -28.05 19.44
C SER A 9 -9.42 -28.17 20.38
N LYS A 10 -10.50 -28.83 19.96
CA LYS A 10 -11.70 -29.09 20.78
C LYS A 10 -11.49 -30.18 21.83
N ASP A 11 -10.48 -31.03 21.66
CA ASP A 11 -10.22 -32.19 22.53
C ASP A 11 -9.22 -31.89 23.66
N VAL A 12 -8.70 -30.65 23.72
CA VAL A 12 -7.69 -30.25 24.71
C VAL A 12 -8.27 -29.27 25.74
N ASN A 13 -7.98 -29.54 27.01
CA ASN A 13 -8.37 -28.68 28.13
C ASN A 13 -7.32 -27.61 28.48
N THR A 14 -6.11 -27.71 27.92
CA THR A 14 -4.98 -26.82 28.20
C THR A 14 -4.24 -26.46 26.91
N VAL A 15 -3.78 -25.22 26.82
CA VAL A 15 -2.96 -24.73 25.69
C VAL A 15 -1.57 -25.39 25.71
N PRO A 16 -1.13 -26.07 24.63
CA PRO A 16 0.23 -26.61 24.56
C PRO A 16 1.29 -25.51 24.54
N GLN A 17 2.44 -25.76 25.18
CA GLN A 17 3.49 -24.74 25.40
C GLN A 17 3.96 -24.02 24.12
N LYS A 18 4.00 -24.71 22.98
CA LYS A 18 4.41 -24.12 21.69
C LYS A 18 3.50 -22.99 21.18
N PHE A 19 2.29 -22.85 21.73
CA PHE A 19 1.35 -21.76 21.40
C PHE A 19 1.34 -20.64 22.44
N VAL A 20 2.00 -20.83 23.58
CA VAL A 20 1.99 -19.87 24.68
C VAL A 20 2.95 -18.74 24.38
N PHE A 21 2.41 -17.52 24.21
CA PHE A 21 3.19 -16.31 23.99
C PHE A 21 3.97 -15.89 25.26
N PRO A 22 5.11 -15.19 25.13
CA PRO A 22 5.77 -14.53 26.25
C PRO A 22 4.81 -13.56 26.97
N PRO A 23 4.91 -13.40 28.30
CA PRO A 23 4.00 -12.57 29.09
C PRO A 23 3.75 -11.17 28.51
N GLU A 24 4.77 -10.53 27.97
CA GLU A 24 4.76 -9.18 27.39
C GLU A 24 4.03 -9.07 26.04
N GLU A 25 3.86 -10.19 25.33
CA GLU A 25 3.17 -10.24 24.03
C GLU A 25 1.74 -10.78 24.13
N ARG A 26 1.36 -11.34 25.28
CA ARG A 26 0.05 -11.92 25.50
C ARG A 26 -1.07 -10.90 25.31
N PRO A 27 -2.25 -11.31 24.82
CA PRO A 27 -3.40 -10.42 24.73
C PRO A 27 -3.94 -9.98 26.09
N GLY A 28 -3.66 -10.71 27.17
CA GLY A 28 -4.19 -10.46 28.52
C GLY A 28 -5.56 -11.09 28.74
N ASP A 29 -6.07 -11.00 29.98
CA ASP A 29 -7.33 -11.65 30.38
C ASP A 29 -8.58 -10.79 30.10
N LEU A 30 -8.41 -9.49 29.86
CA LEU A 30 -9.53 -8.57 29.64
C LEU A 30 -9.82 -8.42 28.14
N PRO A 31 -11.11 -8.40 27.73
CA PRO A 31 -11.46 -8.04 26.37
C PRO A 31 -10.98 -6.61 26.11
N ALA A 32 -10.24 -6.43 25.01
CA ALA A 32 -9.80 -5.12 24.60
C ALA A 32 -11.02 -4.19 24.41
N PRO A 33 -10.93 -2.92 24.82
CA PRO A 33 -12.03 -1.97 24.64
C PRO A 33 -12.36 -1.84 23.15
N LEU A 34 -13.65 -1.65 22.86
CA LEU A 34 -14.13 -1.44 21.50
C LEU A 34 -13.57 -0.11 20.96
N CYS A 35 -13.04 -0.12 19.74
CA CYS A 35 -12.63 1.10 19.06
C CYS A 35 -13.87 1.86 18.60
N LYS A 36 -14.35 2.81 19.40
CA LYS A 36 -15.54 3.63 19.11
C LYS A 36 -15.39 4.63 17.94
N GLY A 37 -14.31 4.54 17.14
CA GLY A 37 -13.96 5.57 16.16
C GLY A 37 -13.26 5.05 14.91
N ILE A 38 -13.49 3.79 14.52
CA ILE A 38 -13.05 3.32 13.21
C ILE A 38 -14.04 3.85 12.18
N PRO A 39 -13.61 4.66 11.20
CA PRO A 39 -14.52 5.22 10.21
C PRO A 39 -15.20 4.11 9.40
N VAL A 40 -16.51 4.22 9.22
CA VAL A 40 -17.29 3.39 8.30
C VAL A 40 -17.68 4.27 7.13
N ILE A 41 -17.15 3.95 5.95
CA ILE A 41 -17.27 4.76 4.74
C ILE A 41 -18.25 4.07 3.78
N ASP A 42 -19.28 4.81 3.38
CA ASP A 42 -20.24 4.35 2.39
C ASP A 42 -19.67 4.59 0.98
N LEU A 43 -19.52 3.51 0.19
CA LEU A 43 -19.04 3.60 -1.20
C LEU A 43 -20.17 3.77 -2.22
N GLN A 44 -21.44 3.80 -1.80
CA GLN A 44 -22.55 4.08 -2.70
C GLN A 44 -22.56 5.56 -3.07
N GLN A 45 -22.26 5.86 -4.34
CA GLN A 45 -22.29 7.25 -4.82
C GLN A 45 -23.73 7.70 -5.04
N SER A 46 -24.18 8.72 -4.31
CA SER A 46 -25.41 9.47 -4.59
C SER A 46 -25.21 10.60 -5.60
N GLY A 47 -24.45 10.38 -6.68
CA GLY A 47 -24.54 11.17 -7.92
C GLY A 47 -24.11 12.66 -7.93
N GLY A 48 -23.53 13.21 -6.85
CA GLY A 48 -23.06 14.60 -6.78
C GLY A 48 -21.52 14.77 -6.77
N HIS A 49 -21.02 15.92 -7.26
CA HIS A 49 -19.60 16.29 -7.14
C HIS A 49 -19.19 16.59 -5.68
N HIS A 50 -20.11 17.11 -4.86
CA HIS A 50 -19.90 17.29 -3.43
C HIS A 50 -19.72 15.96 -2.71
N ASP A 51 -20.57 14.97 -3.03
CA ASP A 51 -20.50 13.63 -2.46
C ASP A 51 -19.16 12.93 -2.75
N ARG A 52 -18.58 13.15 -3.94
CA ARG A 52 -17.25 12.59 -4.27
C ARG A 52 -16.15 13.26 -3.44
N ALA A 53 -16.15 14.59 -3.32
CA ALA A 53 -15.14 15.29 -2.54
C ALA A 53 -15.17 14.88 -1.06
N ASP A 54 -16.37 14.72 -0.49
CA ASP A 54 -16.56 14.26 0.89
C ASP A 54 -16.10 12.81 1.08
N LEU A 55 -16.38 11.94 0.11
CA LEU A 55 -15.88 10.55 0.10
C LEU A 55 -14.35 10.50 0.11
N LEU A 56 -13.70 11.24 -0.79
CA LEU A 56 -12.25 11.32 -0.85
C LEU A 56 -11.67 11.85 0.46
N HIS A 57 -12.28 12.89 1.02
CA HIS A 57 -11.85 13.44 2.30
C HIS A 57 -11.94 12.41 3.42
N GLN A 58 -13.04 11.64 3.51
CA GLN A 58 -13.19 10.59 4.52
C GLN A 58 -12.13 9.49 4.38
N ILE A 59 -11.87 9.02 3.14
CA ILE A 59 -10.87 7.97 2.88
C ILE A 59 -9.47 8.46 3.28
N ILE A 60 -9.07 9.65 2.83
CA ILE A 60 -7.75 10.21 3.13
C ILE A 60 -7.60 10.48 4.62
N LYS A 61 -8.62 11.06 5.25
CA LYS A 61 -8.60 11.35 6.68
C LYS A 61 -8.48 10.07 7.51
N ALA A 62 -9.25 9.03 7.19
CA ALA A 62 -9.16 7.75 7.90
C ALA A 62 -7.79 7.07 7.73
N SER A 63 -7.25 7.14 6.52
CA SER A 63 -5.92 6.60 6.18
C SER A 63 -4.77 7.39 6.85
N GLN A 64 -4.94 8.69 7.07
CA GLN A 64 -4.01 9.56 7.81
C GLN A 64 -4.09 9.35 9.32
N ASP A 65 -5.30 9.29 9.87
CA ASP A 65 -5.52 9.27 11.30
C ASP A 65 -5.20 7.88 11.87
N LEU A 66 -5.71 6.83 11.23
CA LEU A 66 -5.65 5.46 11.72
C LEU A 66 -4.89 4.49 10.81
N GLY A 67 -4.87 4.75 9.49
CA GLY A 67 -4.39 3.78 8.51
C GLY A 67 -5.37 2.64 8.24
N MET A 68 -6.58 2.72 8.81
CA MET A 68 -7.60 1.68 8.69
C MET A 68 -9.00 2.29 8.71
N PHE A 69 -9.90 1.74 7.91
CA PHE A 69 -11.32 2.10 7.87
C PHE A 69 -12.16 0.91 7.43
N GLN A 70 -13.48 1.01 7.56
CA GLN A 70 -14.42 0.00 7.07
C GLN A 70 -15.19 0.59 5.90
N VAL A 71 -15.61 -0.27 4.97
CA VAL A 71 -16.43 0.13 3.83
C VAL A 71 -17.72 -0.68 3.79
N ILE A 72 -18.82 0.00 3.46
CA ILE A 72 -20.14 -0.59 3.19
C ILE A 72 -20.61 -0.18 1.80
N ASN A 73 -21.64 -0.86 1.28
CA ASN A 73 -22.17 -0.64 -0.08
C ASN A 73 -21.06 -0.63 -1.16
N HIS A 74 -20.10 -1.54 -1.00
CA HIS A 74 -18.89 -1.61 -1.83
C HIS A 74 -19.10 -2.26 -3.20
N GLY A 75 -20.24 -2.93 -3.42
CA GLY A 75 -20.61 -3.55 -4.70
C GLY A 75 -20.40 -5.07 -4.77
N VAL A 76 -19.56 -5.65 -3.90
CA VAL A 76 -19.47 -7.11 -3.73
C VAL A 76 -20.76 -7.66 -3.12
N SER A 77 -21.32 -8.73 -3.72
CA SER A 77 -22.56 -9.38 -3.27
C SER A 77 -22.43 -9.97 -1.86
N GLU A 78 -23.42 -9.71 -1.01
CA GLU A 78 -23.53 -10.29 0.34
C GLU A 78 -23.59 -11.83 0.29
N GLU A 79 -24.34 -12.39 -0.66
CA GLU A 79 -24.42 -13.84 -0.88
C GLU A 79 -23.05 -14.42 -1.25
N LEU A 80 -22.28 -13.73 -2.10
CA LEU A 80 -20.93 -14.18 -2.49
C LEU A 80 -19.98 -14.17 -1.29
N MET A 81 -20.07 -13.14 -0.43
CA MET A 81 -19.29 -13.03 0.80
C MET A 81 -19.61 -14.17 1.77
N ASP A 82 -20.88 -14.52 1.94
CA ASP A 82 -21.36 -15.58 2.84
C ASP A 82 -21.05 -16.99 2.30
N ASP A 83 -21.25 -17.23 1.00
CA ASP A 83 -20.90 -18.47 0.32
C ASP A 83 -19.39 -18.74 0.43
N THR A 84 -18.56 -17.71 0.20
CA THR A 84 -17.10 -17.85 0.29
C THR A 84 -16.65 -18.20 1.72
N MET A 85 -17.19 -17.53 2.74
CA MET A 85 -16.93 -17.87 4.15
C MET A 85 -17.36 -19.29 4.50
N SER A 86 -18.50 -19.73 3.97
CA SER A 86 -19.04 -21.06 4.22
C SER A 86 -18.19 -22.15 3.58
N LEU A 87 -17.76 -21.96 2.33
CA LEU A 87 -16.89 -22.91 1.63
C LEU A 87 -15.52 -23.05 2.30
N PHE A 88 -14.94 -21.97 2.84
CA PHE A 88 -13.69 -22.10 3.61
C PHE A 88 -13.89 -22.89 4.90
N LYS A 89 -15.01 -22.70 5.61
CA LYS A 89 -15.33 -23.51 6.80
C LYS A 89 -15.53 -24.97 6.43
N GLU A 90 -16.30 -25.24 5.37
CA GLU A 90 -16.52 -26.60 4.86
C GLU A 90 -15.19 -27.25 4.48
N PHE A 91 -14.32 -26.56 3.74
CA PHE A 91 -12.98 -27.05 3.42
C PHE A 91 -12.18 -27.39 4.67
N ILE A 92 -12.18 -26.53 5.70
CA ILE A 92 -11.47 -26.79 6.95
C ILE A 92 -12.02 -28.01 7.68
N ASP A 93 -13.33 -28.24 7.64
CA ASP A 93 -14.02 -29.36 8.31
C ASP A 93 -13.94 -30.68 7.52
N MET A 94 -13.46 -30.68 6.27
CA MET A 94 -13.23 -31.89 5.49
C MET A 94 -12.20 -32.84 6.14
N PRO A 95 -12.23 -34.16 5.84
CA PRO A 95 -11.22 -35.12 6.31
C PRO A 95 -9.79 -34.70 5.96
N GLU A 96 -8.82 -35.05 6.83
CA GLU A 96 -7.40 -34.70 6.60
C GLU A 96 -6.85 -35.34 5.31
N GLU A 97 -7.35 -36.52 4.94
CA GLU A 97 -7.01 -37.25 3.71
C GLU A 97 -7.31 -36.43 2.44
N ASP A 98 -8.45 -35.73 2.40
CA ASP A 98 -8.84 -34.89 1.27
C ASP A 98 -8.03 -33.58 1.20
N LYS A 99 -7.40 -33.18 2.32
CA LYS A 99 -6.60 -31.95 2.43
C LYS A 99 -5.10 -32.21 2.33
N ALA A 100 -4.69 -33.47 2.42
CA ALA A 100 -3.30 -33.89 2.59
C ALA A 100 -2.36 -33.37 1.51
N SER A 101 -2.83 -33.34 0.26
CA SER A 101 -2.06 -32.87 -0.91
C SER A 101 -1.72 -31.38 -0.87
N TYR A 102 -2.45 -30.60 -0.07
CA TYR A 102 -2.29 -29.14 0.01
C TYR A 102 -1.35 -28.68 1.13
N PHE A 103 -0.92 -29.58 2.03
CA PHE A 103 0.09 -29.24 3.02
C PHE A 103 1.44 -29.00 2.34
N SER A 104 2.01 -27.81 2.53
CA SER A 104 3.33 -27.49 1.99
C SER A 104 3.94 -26.29 2.69
N ASP A 105 5.26 -26.31 2.86
CA ASP A 105 6.05 -25.13 3.22
C ASP A 105 6.61 -24.41 1.97
N ASP A 106 6.37 -24.94 0.76
CA ASP A 106 6.83 -24.34 -0.50
C ASP A 106 5.95 -23.16 -0.92
N THR A 107 6.40 -21.97 -0.54
CA THR A 107 5.70 -20.70 -0.80
C THR A 107 5.49 -20.34 -2.28
N SER A 108 6.11 -21.06 -3.21
CA SER A 108 5.91 -20.87 -4.66
C SER A 108 4.59 -21.47 -5.17
N LYS A 109 3.96 -22.38 -4.40
CA LYS A 109 2.68 -22.97 -4.77
C LYS A 109 1.56 -21.94 -4.79
N SER A 110 0.70 -22.05 -5.80
CA SER A 110 -0.45 -21.17 -5.99
C SER A 110 -1.58 -21.42 -4.99
N PHE A 111 -1.64 -22.62 -4.37
CA PHE A 111 -2.50 -22.89 -3.23
C PHE A 111 -1.76 -23.69 -2.16
N MET A 112 -1.99 -23.33 -0.88
CA MET A 112 -1.37 -24.00 0.27
C MET A 112 -2.28 -24.00 1.48
N LEU A 113 -2.25 -25.11 2.22
CA LEU A 113 -2.80 -25.23 3.57
C LEU A 113 -1.65 -25.21 4.59
N PHE A 114 -1.58 -24.13 5.36
CA PHE A 114 -0.66 -23.97 6.47
C PHE A 114 -1.31 -24.41 7.77
N ALA A 115 -0.84 -25.53 8.29
CA ALA A 115 -1.22 -26.03 9.60
C ALA A 115 -0.39 -25.40 10.72
N ALA A 116 -0.82 -25.54 11.97
CA ALA A 116 -0.04 -25.17 13.15
C ALA A 116 1.32 -25.91 13.28
N SER A 117 1.54 -27.01 12.55
CA SER A 117 2.85 -27.67 12.49
C SER A 117 3.81 -27.08 11.45
N SER A 118 3.32 -26.25 10.51
CA SER A 118 4.14 -25.66 9.44
C SER A 118 5.25 -24.80 10.02
N ASN A 119 6.41 -24.78 9.37
CA ASN A 119 7.53 -23.90 9.71
C ASN A 119 7.41 -22.51 9.07
N SER A 120 6.28 -22.21 8.43
CA SER A 120 6.00 -20.92 7.81
C SER A 120 5.79 -19.81 8.84
N ASN A 121 6.39 -18.65 8.60
CA ASN A 121 6.17 -17.41 9.36
C ASN A 121 4.73 -16.91 9.29
N LEU A 122 3.90 -17.43 8.38
CA LEU A 122 2.45 -17.17 8.39
C LEU A 122 1.77 -17.69 9.67
N ASN A 123 2.32 -18.75 10.28
CA ASN A 123 1.78 -19.41 11.46
C ASN A 123 2.75 -19.43 12.66
N LYS A 124 3.91 -18.76 12.56
CA LYS A 124 4.92 -18.72 13.62
C LYS A 124 5.53 -17.34 13.79
N LYS A 125 5.96 -17.04 15.00
CA LYS A 125 6.82 -15.91 15.38
C LYS A 125 7.91 -16.44 16.30
N GLY A 126 9.16 -16.47 15.84
CA GLY A 126 10.22 -17.20 16.51
C GLY A 126 9.84 -18.65 16.79
N ASN A 127 9.93 -19.02 18.07
CA ASN A 127 9.61 -20.37 18.53
C ASN A 127 8.13 -20.56 18.92
N VAL A 128 7.29 -19.53 18.76
CA VAL A 128 5.86 -19.57 19.14
C VAL A 128 5.00 -19.75 17.89
N THR A 129 4.02 -20.64 17.99
CA THR A 129 3.05 -20.92 16.93
C THR A 129 1.76 -20.14 17.18
N TYR A 130 1.21 -19.52 16.15
CA TYR A 130 -0.09 -18.87 16.20
C TYR A 130 -1.24 -19.89 16.33
N TRP A 131 -2.30 -19.52 17.03
CA TRP A 131 -3.51 -20.34 17.21
C TRP A 131 -4.44 -20.23 15.99
N LYS A 132 -3.97 -20.70 14.83
CA LYS A 132 -4.75 -20.74 13.59
C LYS A 132 -4.26 -21.80 12.60
N ASP A 133 -5.15 -22.13 11.68
CA ASP A 133 -4.79 -22.73 10.39
C ASP A 133 -5.07 -21.70 9.28
N SER A 134 -4.31 -21.74 8.17
CA SER A 134 -4.43 -20.75 7.10
C SER A 134 -4.45 -21.41 5.71
N LEU A 135 -5.31 -20.94 4.82
CA LEU A 135 -5.33 -21.28 3.39
C LEU A 135 -4.82 -20.09 2.60
N LYS A 136 -3.77 -20.27 1.80
CA LYS A 136 -3.23 -19.22 0.92
C LYS A 136 -3.53 -19.54 -0.53
N HIS A 137 -3.94 -18.52 -1.28
CA HIS A 137 -4.15 -18.56 -2.71
C HIS A 137 -3.35 -17.43 -3.37
N SER A 138 -2.69 -17.73 -4.49
CA SER A 138 -2.35 -16.73 -5.49
C SER A 138 -3.57 -16.51 -6.37
N CYS A 139 -3.99 -15.26 -6.57
CA CYS A 139 -5.30 -14.94 -7.17
C CYS A 139 -5.24 -14.13 -8.45
N HIS A 140 -4.11 -13.50 -8.77
CA HIS A 140 -3.99 -12.72 -10.00
C HIS A 140 -2.68 -12.98 -10.73
N PRO A 141 -2.73 -13.22 -12.06
CA PRO A 141 -3.95 -13.44 -12.85
C PRO A 141 -4.67 -14.75 -12.46
N LEU A 142 -6.01 -14.77 -12.49
CA LEU A 142 -6.79 -15.87 -11.89
C LEU A 142 -6.63 -17.17 -12.69
N GLU A 143 -6.61 -17.04 -14.01
CA GLU A 143 -6.47 -18.13 -14.98
C GLU A 143 -5.19 -18.96 -14.78
N ASP A 144 -4.10 -18.33 -14.33
CA ASP A 144 -2.82 -18.99 -14.07
C ASP A 144 -2.85 -19.83 -12.78
N HIS A 145 -3.82 -19.58 -11.91
CA HIS A 145 -3.82 -20.07 -10.53
C HIS A 145 -4.97 -20.99 -10.20
N ILE A 146 -6.17 -20.72 -10.72
CA ILE A 146 -7.42 -21.37 -10.32
C ILE A 146 -7.41 -22.90 -10.45
N GLN A 147 -6.69 -23.44 -11.44
CA GLN A 147 -6.59 -24.89 -11.65
C GLN A 147 -5.78 -25.61 -10.56
N SER A 148 -4.95 -24.89 -9.81
CA SER A 148 -4.18 -25.45 -8.69
C SER A 148 -4.96 -25.46 -7.37
N TRP A 149 -6.09 -24.74 -7.31
CA TRP A 149 -6.92 -24.63 -6.11
C TRP A 149 -7.75 -25.89 -5.88
N PRO A 150 -8.32 -26.10 -4.67
CA PRO A 150 -9.19 -27.22 -4.37
C PRO A 150 -10.38 -27.40 -5.30
N GLU A 151 -10.65 -28.65 -5.69
CA GLU A 151 -11.88 -29.05 -6.42
C GLU A 151 -13.06 -29.32 -5.48
N LYS A 152 -12.73 -29.63 -4.22
CA LYS A 152 -13.68 -29.84 -3.14
C LYS A 152 -13.49 -28.73 -2.09
N PRO A 153 -14.55 -28.27 -1.42
CA PRO A 153 -15.96 -28.61 -1.66
C PRO A 153 -16.45 -28.21 -3.07
N ALA A 154 -17.60 -28.74 -3.49
CA ALA A 154 -18.17 -28.40 -4.80
C ALA A 154 -18.34 -26.88 -4.92
N ARG A 155 -18.15 -26.34 -6.13
CA ARG A 155 -18.17 -24.88 -6.41
C ARG A 155 -17.01 -24.08 -5.77
N TYR A 156 -16.03 -24.70 -5.11
CA TYR A 156 -14.92 -23.96 -4.47
C TYR A 156 -14.20 -23.02 -5.44
N ARG A 157 -13.72 -23.53 -6.58
CA ARG A 157 -13.01 -22.71 -7.59
C ARG A 157 -13.89 -21.60 -8.16
N GLU A 158 -15.16 -21.89 -8.44
CA GLU A 158 -16.13 -20.95 -8.98
C GLU A 158 -16.34 -19.78 -8.01
N VAL A 159 -16.78 -20.08 -6.79
CA VAL A 159 -17.15 -19.05 -5.81
C VAL A 159 -15.93 -18.28 -5.32
N VAL A 160 -14.84 -18.96 -4.93
CA VAL A 160 -13.61 -18.29 -4.47
C VAL A 160 -12.95 -17.50 -5.61
N GLY A 161 -13.06 -17.99 -6.85
CA GLY A 161 -12.59 -17.29 -8.04
C GLY A 161 -13.35 -15.99 -8.29
N THR A 162 -14.69 -16.06 -8.32
CA THR A 162 -15.55 -14.87 -8.47
C THR A 162 -15.33 -13.88 -7.34
N TYR A 163 -15.27 -14.34 -6.08
CA TYR A 163 -14.95 -13.49 -4.93
C TYR A 163 -13.59 -12.79 -5.09
N SER A 164 -12.56 -13.52 -5.55
CA SER A 164 -11.22 -12.95 -5.75
C SER A 164 -11.23 -11.81 -6.78
N LEU A 165 -11.98 -11.97 -7.88
CA LEU A 165 -12.13 -10.94 -8.90
C LEU A 165 -12.90 -9.71 -8.38
N GLU A 166 -14.03 -9.91 -7.71
CA GLU A 166 -14.84 -8.81 -7.19
C GLU A 166 -14.10 -8.00 -6.12
N VAL A 167 -13.38 -8.68 -5.22
CA VAL A 167 -12.52 -8.01 -4.24
C VAL A 167 -11.35 -7.30 -4.92
N ARG A 168 -10.80 -7.84 -6.00
CA ARG A 168 -9.75 -7.15 -6.79
C ARG A 168 -10.28 -5.84 -7.39
N LYS A 169 -11.46 -5.87 -8.01
CA LYS A 169 -12.11 -4.66 -8.57
C LYS A 169 -12.32 -3.60 -7.48
N LEU A 170 -12.84 -4.02 -6.32
CA LEU A 170 -12.99 -3.13 -5.17
C LEU A 170 -11.65 -2.54 -4.72
N SER A 171 -10.60 -3.36 -4.67
CA SER A 171 -9.26 -2.94 -4.24
C SER A 171 -8.69 -1.86 -5.16
N LEU A 172 -8.79 -2.06 -6.48
CA LEU A 172 -8.31 -1.09 -7.47
C LEU A 172 -9.11 0.22 -7.40
N ARG A 173 -10.44 0.14 -7.26
CA ARG A 173 -11.29 1.31 -7.05
C ARG A 173 -10.90 2.12 -5.81
N ILE A 174 -10.56 1.45 -4.70
CA ILE A 174 -10.09 2.13 -3.48
C ILE A 174 -8.73 2.79 -3.70
N LEU A 175 -7.81 2.13 -4.41
CA LEU A 175 -6.52 2.70 -4.76
C LEU A 175 -6.66 3.97 -5.62
N ASP A 176 -7.61 3.98 -6.57
CA ASP A 176 -7.90 5.16 -7.40
C ASP A 176 -8.45 6.32 -6.57
N LEU A 177 -9.37 6.04 -5.63
CA LEU A 177 -9.90 7.05 -4.70
C LEU A 177 -8.79 7.61 -3.79
N ILE A 178 -7.85 6.76 -3.35
CA ILE A 178 -6.67 7.21 -2.59
C ILE A 178 -5.77 8.10 -3.45
N CYS A 179 -5.49 7.72 -4.70
CA CYS A 179 -4.72 8.55 -5.63
C CYS A 179 -5.34 9.92 -5.82
N GLU A 180 -6.63 9.97 -6.15
CA GLU A 180 -7.35 11.22 -6.36
C GLU A 180 -7.35 12.09 -5.11
N GLY A 181 -7.61 11.50 -3.94
CA GLY A 181 -7.58 12.20 -2.66
C GLY A 181 -6.19 12.74 -2.28
N LEU A 182 -5.12 12.12 -2.79
CA LEU A 182 -3.74 12.60 -2.64
C LEU A 182 -3.31 13.60 -3.73
N GLY A 183 -4.11 13.79 -4.78
CA GLY A 183 -3.74 14.58 -5.96
C GLY A 183 -2.69 13.91 -6.85
N ILE A 184 -2.63 12.58 -6.83
CA ILE A 184 -1.83 11.77 -7.77
C ILE A 184 -2.64 11.53 -9.04
N GLU A 185 -1.98 11.44 -10.21
CA GLU A 185 -2.65 11.16 -11.48
C GLU A 185 -3.43 9.83 -11.43
N GLU A 186 -4.62 9.83 -12.02
CA GLU A 186 -5.46 8.63 -12.19
C GLU A 186 -4.66 7.53 -12.93
N GLY A 187 -4.88 6.27 -12.54
CA GLY A 187 -4.16 5.15 -13.13
C GLY A 187 -2.73 4.96 -12.61
N TYR A 188 -2.25 5.74 -11.63
CA TYR A 188 -0.91 5.55 -11.05
C TYR A 188 -0.63 4.11 -10.56
N PHE A 189 -1.67 3.39 -10.11
CA PHE A 189 -1.57 2.00 -9.68
C PHE A 189 -1.98 0.98 -10.77
N ALA A 190 -2.45 1.44 -11.93
CA ALA A 190 -3.06 0.64 -12.99
C ALA A 190 -2.36 0.75 -14.37
N ASP A 191 -1.61 1.82 -14.67
CA ASP A 191 -0.97 2.03 -15.98
C ASP A 191 0.53 1.69 -15.99
N GLU A 192 1.04 1.23 -17.15
CA GLU A 192 2.46 0.94 -17.44
C GLU A 192 3.40 2.07 -16.94
N LEU A 193 4.01 1.89 -15.78
CA LEU A 193 5.27 2.54 -15.42
C LEU A 193 6.43 1.90 -16.21
N SER A 194 6.33 1.87 -17.54
CA SER A 194 7.44 1.44 -18.38
C SER A 194 7.49 2.21 -19.72
N LYS A 195 8.21 3.35 -19.71
CA LYS A 195 9.16 3.76 -20.77
C LYS A 195 9.85 5.10 -20.48
N THR A 196 9.22 6.05 -19.79
CA THR A 196 9.81 7.39 -19.56
C THR A 196 10.86 7.43 -18.45
N GLN A 197 10.84 6.49 -17.50
CA GLN A 197 11.87 6.41 -16.45
C GLN A 197 13.07 5.51 -16.81
N ALA A 198 12.90 4.58 -17.76
CA ALA A 198 13.98 3.70 -18.22
C ALA A 198 15.00 4.43 -19.10
N LEU A 199 14.56 5.36 -19.97
CA LEU A 199 15.46 6.16 -20.81
C LEU A 199 16.32 7.13 -19.99
N ASN A 200 15.76 7.71 -18.93
CA ASN A 200 16.51 8.61 -18.03
C ASN A 200 17.45 7.87 -17.06
N ARG A 201 17.46 6.53 -17.01
CA ARG A 201 18.35 5.73 -16.12
C ARG A 201 19.71 5.45 -16.74
N THR A 202 19.80 5.27 -18.05
CA THR A 202 21.06 4.99 -18.75
C THR A 202 21.98 6.21 -18.79
N GLU A 203 21.41 7.42 -18.86
CA GLU A 203 22.17 8.67 -18.86
C GLU A 203 22.62 9.08 -17.45
N ARG A 204 21.79 8.87 -16.42
CA ARG A 204 22.13 9.23 -15.03
C ARG A 204 23.22 8.34 -14.41
N ASN A 205 23.27 7.05 -14.76
CA ASN A 205 24.39 6.19 -14.32
C ASN A 205 25.73 6.60 -14.95
N ARG A 206 25.73 7.27 -16.12
CA ARG A 206 26.96 7.83 -16.69
C ARG A 206 27.43 9.09 -15.99
N THR A 207 26.52 9.94 -15.51
CA THR A 207 26.85 11.18 -14.81
C THR A 207 27.33 10.92 -13.38
N TYR A 208 26.70 9.99 -12.65
CA TYR A 208 27.08 9.66 -11.27
C TYR A 208 28.49 9.07 -11.16
N THR A 209 28.88 8.21 -12.12
CA THR A 209 30.23 7.61 -12.14
C THR A 209 31.33 8.65 -12.47
N ARG A 210 30.96 9.77 -13.10
CA ARG A 210 31.89 10.83 -13.53
C ARG A 210 32.11 11.91 -12.45
N GLU A 211 31.16 12.11 -11.54
CA GLU A 211 31.29 13.05 -10.42
C GLU A 211 32.05 12.46 -9.23
N VAL A 212 31.92 11.15 -8.97
CA VAL A 212 32.65 10.48 -7.87
C VAL A 212 34.15 10.37 -8.16
N THR A 213 34.55 10.28 -9.43
CA THR A 213 35.97 10.23 -9.84
C THR A 213 36.66 11.60 -9.78
N ASN A 214 35.93 12.71 -9.90
CA ASN A 214 36.50 14.06 -9.86
C ASN A 214 36.62 14.65 -8.45
N ASN A 215 35.85 14.16 -7.46
CA ASN A 215 35.91 14.66 -6.08
C ASN A 215 36.95 13.97 -5.17
N GLN A 216 37.71 12.99 -5.67
CA GLN A 216 38.81 12.37 -4.91
C GLN A 216 40.17 13.09 -5.03
N PHE A 217 40.28 14.16 -5.83
CA PHE A 217 41.51 14.95 -5.96
C PHE A 217 41.34 16.39 -5.48
N ARG A 218 40.99 16.59 -4.21
CA ARG A 218 41.31 17.82 -3.45
C ARG A 218 41.12 17.61 -1.95
N LYS A 219 42.12 17.02 -1.30
CA LYS A 219 42.36 17.16 0.15
C LYS A 219 43.76 17.67 0.38
N GLY A 220 43.87 18.74 1.17
CA GLY A 220 45.14 19.18 1.73
C GLY A 220 45.13 20.64 2.14
N THR A 221 44.60 20.96 3.32
CA THR A 221 45.32 21.71 4.36
C THR A 221 44.48 21.81 5.64
N SER A 222 45.13 21.50 6.75
CA SER A 222 44.64 21.44 8.12
C SER A 222 44.85 22.77 8.85
N VAL A 223 43.89 23.21 9.66
CA VAL A 223 44.14 24.12 10.78
C VAL A 223 43.26 23.74 11.97
N SER A 224 43.92 23.56 13.12
CA SER A 224 43.37 23.36 14.47
C SER A 224 42.84 24.66 15.08
N GLY A 225 41.76 24.62 15.86
CA GLY A 225 41.31 25.78 16.65
C GLY A 225 40.15 25.51 17.60
N GLN A 226 40.49 25.30 18.87
CA GLN A 226 39.81 25.58 20.15
C GLN A 226 38.27 25.70 20.30
N GLN A 227 37.86 25.12 21.43
CA GLN A 227 36.57 25.20 22.12
C GLN A 227 36.00 26.62 22.26
N ASN A 228 34.67 26.73 22.18
CA ASN A 228 33.92 27.59 23.09
C ASN A 228 32.49 27.07 23.34
N ARG A 229 32.13 27.03 24.63
CA ARG A 229 30.79 26.72 25.15
C ARG A 229 29.95 28.00 25.21
N SER A 230 28.72 27.95 24.74
CA SER A 230 27.54 28.67 25.27
C SER A 230 26.31 28.01 24.63
N GLY A 231 25.40 27.40 25.37
CA GLY A 231 24.30 28.06 26.08
C GLY A 231 23.01 27.43 25.56
N ALA A 232 22.56 26.34 26.20
CA ALA A 232 21.41 25.55 25.79
C ALA A 232 20.09 26.27 26.09
N LEU A 233 19.26 26.47 25.07
CA LEU A 233 17.82 26.64 25.22
C LEU A 233 17.19 25.25 25.07
N VAL A 234 16.66 24.74 26.19
CA VAL A 234 15.93 23.48 26.25
C VAL A 234 14.58 23.69 25.57
N THR A 235 14.48 23.33 24.30
CA THR A 235 13.21 22.99 23.66
C THR A 235 12.94 21.52 23.96
N GLY A 236 11.72 21.20 24.41
CA GLY A 236 11.29 19.82 24.68
C GLY A 236 11.51 18.89 23.49
N PRO A 237 11.51 17.56 23.70
CA PRO A 237 11.80 16.62 22.62
C PRO A 237 10.76 16.83 21.50
N PRO A 238 11.19 16.86 20.23
CA PRO A 238 10.25 16.86 19.12
C PRO A 238 9.39 15.60 19.22
N VAL A 239 8.10 15.73 18.92
CA VAL A 239 7.21 14.59 18.69
C VAL A 239 7.91 13.71 17.67
N GLN A 240 8.37 12.52 18.08
CA GLN A 240 8.95 11.57 17.14
C GLN A 240 7.82 11.16 16.20
N ASP A 241 7.93 11.49 14.92
CA ASP A 241 7.12 10.87 13.89
C ASP A 241 7.47 9.39 13.87
N VAL A 242 6.69 8.59 14.61
CA VAL A 242 6.83 7.13 14.65
C VAL A 242 6.24 6.58 13.35
N HIS A 243 7.07 6.49 12.33
CA HIS A 243 6.74 5.77 11.10
C HIS A 243 6.69 4.26 11.38
N THR A 244 5.82 3.55 10.66
CA THR A 244 5.71 2.08 10.82
C THR A 244 6.59 1.30 9.87
N VAL A 245 7.13 1.98 8.87
CA VAL A 245 8.14 1.47 7.94
C VAL A 245 9.47 1.27 8.70
N PRO A 246 10.15 0.11 8.56
CA PRO A 246 11.41 -0.16 9.24
C PRO A 246 12.47 0.94 9.01
N ALA A 247 13.20 1.28 10.07
CA ALA A 247 14.09 2.46 10.11
C ALA A 247 15.18 2.48 9.03
N ASN A 248 15.62 1.32 8.53
CA ASN A 248 16.60 1.22 7.45
C ASN A 248 16.09 1.79 6.11
N TYR A 249 14.78 1.89 5.92
CA TYR A 249 14.15 2.48 4.75
C TYR A 249 13.75 3.95 4.96
N VAL A 250 13.90 4.48 6.18
CA VAL A 250 13.66 5.88 6.50
C VAL A 250 14.98 6.65 6.36
N PHE A 251 14.94 7.84 5.77
CA PHE A 251 16.09 8.75 5.83
C PHE A 251 16.26 9.28 7.26
N PRO A 252 17.45 9.13 7.87
CA PRO A 252 17.79 9.79 9.12
C PRO A 252 17.51 11.30 9.04
N PRO A 253 17.05 11.96 10.12
CA PRO A 253 16.77 13.40 10.10
C PRO A 253 17.89 14.27 9.51
N GLU A 254 19.16 13.89 9.77
CA GLU A 254 20.37 14.55 9.28
C GLU A 254 20.69 14.28 7.79
N GLU A 255 20.16 13.21 7.21
CA GLU A 255 20.31 12.86 5.79
C GLU A 255 19.11 13.30 4.94
N ARG A 256 17.97 13.60 5.58
CA ARG A 256 16.87 14.30 4.90
C ARG A 256 17.45 15.61 4.38
N PRO A 257 17.17 16.02 3.13
CA PRO A 257 17.45 17.36 2.69
C PRO A 257 16.89 18.31 3.74
N GLY A 258 17.77 18.88 4.58
CA GLY A 258 17.35 19.81 5.62
C GLY A 258 16.72 21.02 4.97
N ASP A 259 16.18 21.94 5.77
CA ASP A 259 16.05 23.33 5.36
C ASP A 259 17.43 23.80 4.90
N LEU A 260 17.77 23.56 3.63
CA LEU A 260 18.65 24.42 2.90
C LEU A 260 17.96 25.76 3.11
N ALA A 261 18.60 26.61 3.91
CA ALA A 261 18.41 28.05 3.86
C ALA A 261 18.79 28.51 2.45
N ALA A 262 18.06 28.03 1.44
CA ALA A 262 17.88 28.70 0.20
C ALA A 262 17.22 30.01 0.62
N PRO A 263 17.91 31.16 0.50
CA PRO A 263 17.29 32.42 0.81
C PRO A 263 15.97 32.46 0.03
N LEU A 264 14.87 32.72 0.74
CA LEU A 264 13.57 32.91 0.11
C LEU A 264 13.79 33.92 -1.03
N CYS A 265 13.60 33.50 -2.27
CA CYS A 265 13.60 34.42 -3.40
C CYS A 265 12.36 35.31 -3.23
N LYS A 266 12.54 36.47 -2.59
CA LYS A 266 11.47 37.45 -2.36
C LYS A 266 11.03 38.14 -3.64
N ASP A 267 11.74 37.88 -4.74
CA ASP A 267 11.54 38.46 -6.05
C ASP A 267 10.89 37.49 -7.05
N ILE A 268 10.23 36.42 -6.59
CA ILE A 268 9.41 35.58 -7.50
C ILE A 268 8.17 36.39 -7.91
N PRO A 269 8.02 36.76 -9.18
CA PRO A 269 6.84 37.48 -9.63
C PRO A 269 5.60 36.58 -9.51
N VAL A 270 4.60 37.05 -8.74
CA VAL A 270 3.30 36.40 -8.63
C VAL A 270 2.44 36.87 -9.80
N ILE A 271 2.15 35.98 -10.74
CA ILE A 271 1.26 36.26 -11.87
C ILE A 271 -0.16 35.85 -11.47
N ASP A 272 -1.02 36.82 -11.17
CA ASP A 272 -2.42 36.57 -10.80
C ASP A 272 -3.29 36.33 -12.04
N LEU A 273 -3.47 35.04 -12.38
CA LEU A 273 -4.26 34.59 -13.53
C LEU A 273 -5.77 34.88 -13.40
N ARG A 274 -6.25 35.36 -12.25
CA ARG A 274 -7.66 35.76 -12.07
C ARG A 274 -7.94 37.15 -12.65
N GLN A 275 -6.91 37.93 -12.97
CA GLN A 275 -7.04 39.26 -13.55
C GLN A 275 -7.06 39.27 -15.10
N VAL A 276 -7.00 38.08 -15.73
CA VAL A 276 -6.92 37.90 -17.19
C VAL A 276 -8.16 38.42 -17.94
N GLY A 277 -9.26 38.69 -17.25
CA GLY A 277 -10.44 39.34 -17.83
C GLY A 277 -10.42 40.87 -17.82
N ALA A 278 -9.48 41.53 -17.14
CA ALA A 278 -9.57 42.95 -16.79
C ALA A 278 -8.43 43.85 -17.29
N HIS A 279 -7.30 43.32 -17.78
CA HIS A 279 -6.19 44.12 -18.29
C HIS A 279 -5.55 43.58 -19.57
N ASP A 280 -4.87 44.49 -20.29
CA ASP A 280 -4.32 44.35 -21.64
C ASP A 280 -3.32 43.19 -21.73
N GLN A 281 -3.54 42.28 -22.67
CA GLN A 281 -2.79 41.04 -22.89
C GLN A 281 -1.27 41.28 -23.07
N ALA A 282 -0.91 42.49 -23.52
CA ALA A 282 0.48 42.93 -23.69
C ALA A 282 1.25 43.06 -22.36
N ASP A 283 0.58 43.44 -21.27
CA ASP A 283 1.23 43.68 -19.98
C ASP A 283 1.54 42.34 -19.27
N LEU A 284 0.62 41.37 -19.38
CA LEU A 284 0.83 40.00 -18.93
C LEU A 284 1.99 39.33 -19.70
N LEU A 285 2.04 39.53 -21.02
CA LEU A 285 3.15 39.05 -21.83
C LEU A 285 4.48 39.69 -21.41
N GLN A 286 4.50 40.99 -21.09
CA GLN A 286 5.71 41.63 -20.57
C GLN A 286 6.13 41.08 -19.20
N GLN A 287 5.20 40.80 -18.29
CA GLN A 287 5.52 40.22 -16.98
C GLN A 287 6.10 38.79 -17.11
N ILE A 288 5.55 37.98 -18.02
CA ILE A 288 6.06 36.65 -18.34
C ILE A 288 7.46 36.75 -18.99
N MET A 289 7.65 37.68 -19.92
CA MET A 289 8.95 37.90 -20.58
C MET A 289 10.02 38.35 -19.59
N LYS A 290 9.69 39.28 -18.71
CA LYS A 290 10.60 39.77 -17.66
C LYS A 290 10.96 38.67 -16.66
N GLY A 291 9.96 37.90 -16.19
CA GLY A 291 10.18 36.74 -15.32
C GLY A 291 10.95 35.60 -16.00
N SER A 292 10.93 35.49 -17.32
CA SER A 292 11.75 34.50 -18.04
C SER A 292 13.21 34.96 -18.18
N GLN A 293 13.43 36.25 -18.45
CA GLN A 293 14.77 36.85 -18.58
C GLN A 293 15.52 36.92 -17.25
N ASP A 294 14.84 37.31 -16.16
CA ASP A 294 15.47 37.50 -14.84
C ASP A 294 15.93 36.17 -14.20
N PHE A 295 15.36 35.04 -14.63
CA PHE A 295 15.65 33.71 -14.10
C PHE A 295 16.44 32.81 -15.06
N GLY A 296 16.90 33.35 -16.19
CA GLY A 296 17.74 32.64 -17.17
C GLY A 296 17.06 31.44 -17.84
N MET A 297 15.75 31.24 -17.65
CA MET A 297 15.02 30.19 -18.35
C MET A 297 14.70 30.65 -19.76
N PHE A 298 15.09 29.85 -20.75
CA PHE A 298 14.76 30.03 -22.18
C PHE A 298 15.51 31.13 -22.92
N GLN A 299 16.58 31.71 -22.36
CA GLN A 299 17.33 32.79 -23.01
C GLN A 299 17.89 32.40 -24.38
N GLU A 300 18.44 31.18 -24.51
CA GLU A 300 18.86 30.61 -25.81
C GLU A 300 17.72 30.46 -26.82
N PHE A 301 16.50 30.19 -26.36
CA PHE A 301 15.32 30.06 -27.23
C PHE A 301 14.86 31.43 -27.73
N PHE A 302 14.91 32.47 -26.88
CA PHE A 302 14.49 33.82 -27.26
C PHE A 302 15.52 34.57 -28.09
N ASP A 303 16.81 34.29 -27.91
CA ASP A 303 17.91 34.89 -28.70
C ASP A 303 18.10 34.22 -30.07
N MET A 304 17.38 33.13 -30.35
CA MET A 304 17.43 32.42 -31.63
C MET A 304 16.80 33.22 -32.78
N PRO A 305 17.40 33.22 -34.00
CA PRO A 305 16.80 33.84 -35.18
C PRO A 305 15.42 33.27 -35.51
N THR A 306 14.48 34.10 -35.97
CA THR A 306 13.08 33.70 -36.23
C THR A 306 12.95 32.51 -37.18
N LYS A 307 13.86 32.36 -38.14
CA LYS A 307 13.88 31.20 -39.06
C LYS A 307 14.23 29.89 -38.36
N ASP A 308 15.07 29.95 -37.33
CA ASP A 308 15.55 28.77 -36.59
C ASP A 308 14.56 28.41 -35.45
N LYS A 309 13.82 29.41 -34.95
CA LYS A 309 12.62 29.18 -34.12
C LYS A 309 11.57 28.37 -34.89
N ALA A 310 11.40 28.66 -36.18
CA ALA A 310 10.44 27.95 -37.02
C ALA A 310 10.77 26.45 -37.17
N THR A 311 12.04 26.04 -37.13
CA THR A 311 12.44 24.61 -37.11
C THR A 311 11.98 23.87 -35.85
N TYR A 312 11.92 24.55 -34.69
CA TYR A 312 11.36 23.98 -33.45
C TYR A 312 9.86 23.73 -33.55
N TYR A 313 9.14 24.53 -34.33
CA TYR A 313 7.70 24.37 -34.57
C TYR A 313 7.37 23.49 -35.77
N SER A 314 8.32 23.28 -36.70
CA SER A 314 8.09 22.52 -37.93
C SER A 314 8.53 21.06 -37.87
N GLU A 315 9.47 20.67 -37.01
CA GLU A 315 9.99 19.30 -36.96
C GLU A 315 9.44 18.39 -35.85
N ASP A 316 8.52 18.84 -35.00
CA ASP A 316 7.87 17.89 -34.08
C ASP A 316 6.37 18.16 -33.86
N LYS A 317 5.60 17.99 -34.93
CA LYS A 317 4.12 17.94 -34.90
C LYS A 317 3.56 16.84 -34.00
N LYS A 318 4.38 15.97 -33.40
CA LYS A 318 3.95 14.93 -32.46
C LYS A 318 3.97 15.36 -31.00
N ARG A 319 4.55 16.51 -30.64
CA ARG A 319 4.92 16.76 -29.23
C ARG A 319 4.23 17.92 -28.54
N LEU A 320 3.53 18.82 -29.23
CA LEU A 320 2.92 19.99 -28.59
C LEU A 320 1.48 20.23 -29.04
N LEU A 321 0.59 19.79 -28.15
CA LEU A 321 -0.78 20.29 -27.92
C LEU A 321 -1.81 20.16 -29.04
N GLY A 322 -2.63 19.13 -28.87
CA GLY A 322 -4.07 19.33 -28.81
C GLY A 322 -4.84 18.35 -29.69
N HIS A 323 -5.11 17.15 -29.17
CA HIS A 323 -6.27 16.28 -29.48
C HIS A 323 -6.08 15.01 -28.64
N SER A 324 -6.89 14.66 -27.66
CA SER A 324 -8.07 15.23 -27.02
C SER A 324 -8.24 14.39 -25.75
N VAL A 325 -8.83 14.92 -24.68
CA VAL A 325 -9.45 14.07 -23.65
C VAL A 325 -10.35 13.01 -24.31
N GLU A 326 -10.92 13.30 -25.48
CA GLU A 326 -11.67 12.37 -26.33
C GLU A 326 -10.82 11.41 -27.18
N VAL A 327 -9.54 11.68 -27.47
CA VAL A 327 -8.63 10.69 -28.08
C VAL A 327 -8.04 9.79 -27.02
N LYS A 328 -7.77 10.29 -25.80
CA LYS A 328 -7.40 9.45 -24.64
C LYS A 328 -8.60 8.61 -24.20
N LYS A 329 -9.81 9.16 -24.13
CA LYS A 329 -11.06 8.39 -23.97
C LYS A 329 -11.32 7.47 -25.15
N LEU A 330 -11.05 7.85 -26.40
CA LEU A 330 -11.17 6.95 -27.56
C LEU A 330 -10.12 5.84 -27.52
N SER A 331 -8.89 6.09 -27.08
CA SER A 331 -7.84 5.09 -26.92
C SER A 331 -8.15 4.14 -25.77
N LEU A 332 -8.64 4.65 -24.63
CA LEU A 332 -9.14 3.85 -23.53
C LEU A 332 -10.38 3.05 -23.94
N ARG A 333 -11.30 3.65 -24.70
CA ARG A 333 -12.50 2.98 -25.22
C ARG A 333 -12.18 2.01 -26.36
N ILE A 334 -11.11 2.23 -27.13
CA ILE A 334 -10.56 1.27 -28.09
C ILE A 334 -9.89 0.12 -27.33
N LEU A 335 -9.18 0.39 -26.23
CA LEU A 335 -8.61 -0.64 -25.36
C LEU A 335 -9.71 -1.45 -24.66
N ASP A 336 -10.78 -0.81 -24.18
CA ASP A 336 -11.98 -1.45 -23.64
C ASP A 336 -12.70 -2.28 -24.72
N LEU A 337 -12.80 -1.79 -25.96
CA LEU A 337 -13.38 -2.51 -27.11
C LEU A 337 -12.47 -3.65 -27.61
N ILE A 338 -11.15 -3.53 -27.44
CA ILE A 338 -10.18 -4.62 -27.69
C ILE A 338 -10.29 -5.67 -26.59
N CYS A 339 -10.46 -5.25 -25.34
CA CYS A 339 -10.75 -6.13 -24.19
C CYS A 339 -12.09 -6.87 -24.39
N GLU A 340 -13.16 -6.18 -24.79
CA GLU A 340 -14.45 -6.80 -25.19
C GLU A 340 -14.29 -7.73 -26.41
N GLY A 341 -13.49 -7.34 -27.40
CA GLY A 341 -13.23 -8.15 -28.61
C GLY A 341 -12.34 -9.37 -28.38
N LEU A 342 -11.55 -9.37 -27.30
CA LEU A 342 -10.70 -10.48 -26.85
C LEU A 342 -11.33 -11.28 -25.70
N GLY A 343 -12.48 -10.86 -25.18
CA GLY A 343 -13.20 -11.52 -24.07
C GLY A 343 -12.56 -11.33 -22.69
N VAL A 344 -11.81 -10.25 -22.47
CA VAL A 344 -11.13 -9.92 -21.21
C VAL A 344 -11.71 -8.65 -20.59
N GLU A 345 -11.84 -8.64 -19.27
CA GLU A 345 -12.52 -7.57 -18.53
C GLU A 345 -11.69 -6.28 -18.43
N ALA A 346 -12.34 -5.11 -18.35
CA ALA A 346 -11.68 -3.82 -18.14
C ALA A 346 -10.84 -3.84 -16.85
N GLY A 347 -9.55 -3.50 -16.94
CA GLY A 347 -8.56 -3.65 -15.85
C GLY A 347 -7.61 -4.86 -15.98
N TYR A 348 -7.57 -5.52 -17.14
CA TYR A 348 -6.72 -6.67 -17.42
C TYR A 348 -5.20 -6.45 -17.19
N PHE A 349 -4.72 -5.19 -17.21
CA PHE A 349 -3.33 -4.82 -16.90
C PHE A 349 -3.26 -4.00 -15.61
N ALA A 350 -3.27 -4.66 -14.45
CA ALA A 350 -2.73 -4.05 -13.25
C ALA A 350 -1.19 -4.08 -13.31
N ASP A 351 -0.54 -2.93 -13.15
CA ASP A 351 0.90 -2.78 -13.32
C ASP A 351 1.70 -3.25 -12.09
N GLU A 352 3.04 -3.16 -12.15
CA GLU A 352 4.00 -3.61 -11.14
C GLU A 352 3.72 -3.16 -9.70
N LEU A 353 2.91 -2.13 -9.42
CA LEU A 353 2.54 -1.72 -8.05
C LEU A 353 1.33 -2.48 -7.46
N SER A 354 0.43 -3.01 -8.29
CA SER A 354 -0.79 -3.73 -7.87
C SER A 354 -0.93 -5.11 -8.54
N LYS A 355 0.17 -5.58 -9.13
CA LYS A 355 0.28 -6.81 -9.93
C LYS A 355 -0.06 -8.08 -9.16
N ILE A 356 0.24 -8.16 -7.87
CA ILE A 356 0.05 -9.39 -7.11
C ILE A 356 -1.19 -9.27 -6.24
N GLN A 357 -2.14 -10.19 -6.41
CA GLN A 357 -3.19 -10.44 -5.44
C GLN A 357 -2.96 -11.80 -4.77
N GLY A 358 -2.86 -11.77 -3.44
CA GLY A 358 -2.89 -12.98 -2.62
C GLY A 358 -4.13 -13.00 -1.74
N LEU A 359 -4.74 -14.17 -1.57
CA LEU A 359 -5.86 -14.36 -0.66
C LEU A 359 -5.44 -15.31 0.46
N VAL A 360 -5.71 -14.94 1.72
CA VAL A 360 -5.49 -15.81 2.88
C VAL A 360 -6.78 -15.95 3.67
N ALA A 361 -7.32 -17.16 3.73
CA ALA A 361 -8.39 -17.51 4.66
C ALA A 361 -7.76 -18.05 5.95
N ASN A 362 -7.95 -17.35 7.06
CA ASN A 362 -7.47 -17.78 8.37
C ASN A 362 -8.64 -18.35 9.18
N HIS A 363 -8.45 -19.54 9.75
CA HIS A 363 -9.39 -20.16 10.67
C HIS A 363 -8.77 -20.25 12.07
N TYR A 364 -9.49 -19.73 13.05
CA TYR A 364 -9.05 -19.66 14.45
C TYR A 364 -10.04 -20.47 15.29
N PRO A 365 -9.71 -21.71 15.65
CA PRO A 365 -10.54 -22.51 16.53
C PRO A 365 -10.68 -21.88 17.93
N SER A 366 -11.73 -22.28 18.64
CA SER A 366 -11.88 -21.92 20.07
C SER A 366 -10.66 -22.38 20.86
N CYS A 367 -10.22 -21.57 21.82
CA CYS A 367 -9.05 -21.84 22.63
C CYS A 367 -9.43 -22.03 24.11
N PRO A 368 -8.95 -23.09 24.80
CA PRO A 368 -9.26 -23.29 26.22
C PRO A 368 -8.72 -22.17 27.11
N ASN A 369 -7.66 -21.46 26.69
CA ASN A 369 -7.19 -20.26 27.37
C ASN A 369 -6.70 -19.20 26.35
N PRO A 370 -7.59 -18.31 25.87
CA PRO A 370 -7.26 -17.32 24.86
C PRO A 370 -6.29 -16.23 25.35
N SER A 371 -6.09 -16.05 26.66
CA SER A 371 -5.17 -15.03 27.18
C SER A 371 -3.69 -15.40 26.99
N LEU A 372 -3.40 -16.65 26.65
CA LEU A 372 -2.04 -17.16 26.43
C LEU A 372 -1.61 -17.18 24.97
N VAL A 373 -2.54 -17.05 24.02
CA VAL A 373 -2.29 -17.30 22.59
C VAL A 373 -2.68 -16.10 21.73
N LEU A 374 -2.08 -15.99 20.55
CA LEU A 374 -2.55 -15.09 19.50
C LEU A 374 -2.87 -15.89 18.24
N GLY A 375 -3.90 -15.47 17.54
CA GLY A 375 -4.17 -15.95 16.18
C GLY A 375 -3.21 -15.34 15.17
N LEU A 376 -2.79 -14.10 15.40
CA LEU A 376 -1.71 -13.42 14.66
C LEU A 376 -1.14 -12.32 15.55
N GLY A 377 0.18 -12.17 15.54
CA GLY A 377 0.92 -11.20 16.33
C GLY A 377 0.67 -9.76 15.90
N GLY A 378 1.08 -8.81 16.75
CA GLY A 378 1.04 -7.39 16.41
C GLY A 378 2.04 -7.05 15.31
N HIS A 379 1.56 -6.65 14.13
CA HIS A 379 2.36 -6.38 12.94
C HIS A 379 1.75 -5.24 12.12
N CYS A 380 2.49 -4.75 11.11
CA CYS A 380 1.97 -3.84 10.08
C CYS A 380 2.03 -4.57 8.73
N ASP A 381 1.06 -4.32 7.87
CA ASP A 381 1.03 -5.02 6.58
C ASP A 381 2.17 -4.53 5.67
N PRO A 382 2.98 -5.43 5.07
CA PRO A 382 4.10 -5.02 4.22
C PRO A 382 3.67 -4.65 2.79
N ASN A 383 2.44 -4.99 2.40
CA ASN A 383 1.90 -4.84 1.05
C ASN A 383 1.44 -3.39 0.73
N LEU A 384 0.66 -3.22 -0.34
CA LEU A 384 0.11 -1.93 -0.74
C LEU A 384 -1.23 -1.66 -0.05
N LEU A 385 -2.20 -2.55 -0.22
CA LEU A 385 -3.55 -2.42 0.35
C LEU A 385 -4.05 -3.78 0.83
N THR A 386 -4.70 -3.82 2.00
CA THR A 386 -5.31 -5.04 2.53
C THR A 386 -6.82 -4.86 2.67
N ILE A 387 -7.57 -5.87 2.23
CA ILE A 387 -9.03 -5.93 2.27
C ILE A 387 -9.41 -7.17 3.07
N LEU A 388 -10.08 -6.96 4.20
CA LEU A 388 -10.39 -8.00 5.18
C LEU A 388 -11.90 -8.15 5.32
N GLN A 389 -12.39 -9.35 5.01
CA GLN A 389 -13.70 -9.82 5.45
C GLN A 389 -13.53 -10.57 6.78
N GLN A 390 -14.28 -10.20 7.80
CA GLN A 390 -14.11 -10.79 9.12
C GLN A 390 -15.39 -10.90 9.93
N VAL A 391 -15.32 -11.73 10.96
CA VAL A 391 -16.10 -11.62 12.18
C VAL A 391 -15.23 -11.01 13.29
N TYR A 392 -15.76 -10.84 14.50
CA TYR A 392 -15.02 -10.28 15.65
C TYR A 392 -13.65 -10.96 15.87
N GLY A 393 -12.63 -10.17 16.22
CA GLY A 393 -11.31 -10.67 16.65
C GLY A 393 -10.10 -9.89 16.14
N LEU A 394 -10.27 -8.95 15.21
CA LEU A 394 -9.23 -7.98 14.88
C LEU A 394 -9.08 -6.95 16.00
N GLN A 395 -7.83 -6.65 16.33
CA GLN A 395 -7.47 -5.54 17.21
C GLN A 395 -6.45 -4.66 16.51
N ILE A 396 -6.57 -3.35 16.69
CA ILE A 396 -5.60 -2.35 16.24
C ILE A 396 -4.91 -1.73 17.44
N PHE A 397 -3.67 -1.31 17.27
CA PHE A 397 -2.90 -0.61 18.30
C PHE A 397 -3.07 0.90 18.11
N LYS A 398 -3.78 1.55 19.03
CA LYS A 398 -4.11 2.97 18.98
C LYS A 398 -3.98 3.55 20.38
N ASP A 399 -3.40 4.75 20.50
CA ASP A 399 -3.24 5.45 21.79
C ASP A 399 -2.57 4.57 22.86
N GLU A 400 -1.50 3.86 22.46
CA GLU A 400 -0.72 2.92 23.29
C GLU A 400 -1.49 1.70 23.84
N GLN A 401 -2.69 1.44 23.30
CA GLN A 401 -3.54 0.32 23.71
C GLN A 401 -4.06 -0.49 22.52
N TRP A 402 -4.27 -1.78 22.75
CA TRP A 402 -5.00 -2.63 21.80
C TRP A 402 -6.50 -2.37 21.95
N VAL A 403 -7.17 -2.05 20.84
CA VAL A 403 -8.62 -1.82 20.77
C VAL A 403 -9.26 -2.75 19.75
N SER A 404 -10.43 -3.31 20.06
CA SER A 404 -11.15 -4.24 19.18
C SER A 404 -11.87 -3.51 18.05
N VAL A 405 -11.85 -4.11 16.85
CA VAL A 405 -12.61 -3.65 15.69
C VAL A 405 -13.93 -4.41 15.64
N GLU A 406 -15.05 -3.68 15.72
CA GLU A 406 -16.36 -4.26 15.47
C GLU A 406 -16.62 -4.31 13.96
N PRO A 407 -16.90 -5.49 13.39
CA PRO A 407 -17.26 -5.59 11.98
C PRO A 407 -18.76 -5.33 11.79
N PRO A 408 -19.17 -4.28 11.06
CA PRO A 408 -20.53 -4.18 10.54
C PRO A 408 -20.83 -5.39 9.65
N ALA A 409 -22.12 -5.75 9.57
CA ALA A 409 -22.57 -6.81 8.68
C ALA A 409 -22.13 -6.51 7.24
N HIS A 410 -21.57 -7.53 6.59
CA HIS A 410 -21.12 -7.49 5.20
C HIS A 410 -20.22 -6.30 4.85
N ALA A 411 -19.46 -5.77 5.81
CA ALA A 411 -18.46 -4.75 5.55
C ALA A 411 -17.08 -5.36 5.31
N PHE A 412 -16.24 -4.65 4.56
CA PHE A 412 -14.80 -4.93 4.52
C PHE A 412 -14.05 -3.94 5.41
N VAL A 413 -13.01 -4.42 6.07
CA VAL A 413 -11.98 -3.57 6.66
C VAL A 413 -10.88 -3.35 5.64
N ILE A 414 -10.50 -2.10 5.45
CA ILE A 414 -9.44 -1.65 4.56
C ILE A 414 -8.28 -1.15 5.41
N ASN A 415 -7.07 -1.66 5.15
CA ASN A 415 -5.83 -1.20 5.79
C ASN A 415 -4.88 -0.66 4.71
N THR A 416 -4.41 0.58 4.87
CA THR A 416 -3.35 1.15 4.05
C THR A 416 -2.02 0.60 4.54
N ALA A 417 -1.29 -0.13 3.71
CA ALA A 417 -0.13 -0.88 4.17
C ALA A 417 1.20 -0.12 3.92
N ASN A 418 2.34 -0.69 4.34
CA ASN A 418 3.62 0.01 4.36
C ASN A 418 4.03 0.59 3.00
N GLN A 419 3.69 -0.06 1.88
CA GLN A 419 4.04 0.51 0.57
C GLN A 419 3.26 1.80 0.28
N LEU A 420 2.00 1.94 0.74
CA LEU A 420 1.26 3.20 0.63
C LEU A 420 1.82 4.28 1.56
N GLU A 421 2.32 3.92 2.75
CA GLU A 421 3.03 4.86 3.62
C GLU A 421 4.30 5.42 2.93
N ILE A 422 5.08 4.56 2.27
CA ILE A 422 6.25 4.96 1.48
C ILE A 422 5.85 5.87 0.31
N ILE A 423 4.92 5.42 -0.54
CA ILE A 423 4.49 6.16 -1.76
C ILE A 423 3.88 7.51 -1.39
N SER A 424 3.12 7.57 -0.30
CA SER A 424 2.48 8.80 0.16
C SER A 424 3.43 9.76 0.89
N ASN A 425 4.72 9.40 1.00
CA ASN A 425 5.73 10.11 1.78
C ASN A 425 5.29 10.35 3.23
N GLY A 426 4.64 9.35 3.83
CA GLY A 426 4.26 9.35 5.25
C GLY A 426 2.93 10.04 5.53
N LYS A 427 2.22 10.50 4.49
CA LYS A 427 0.88 11.05 4.65
C LYS A 427 -0.11 9.99 5.11
N LEU A 428 -0.07 8.79 4.52
CA LEU A 428 -0.92 7.67 4.95
C LEU A 428 -0.14 6.78 5.93
N LYS A 429 -0.83 6.24 6.93
CA LYS A 429 -0.21 5.36 7.94
C LYS A 429 -0.52 3.90 7.67
N SER A 430 0.38 3.00 8.06
CA SER A 430 0.04 1.58 8.22
C SER A 430 -0.39 1.27 9.65
N ALA A 431 -1.59 0.72 9.80
CA ALA A 431 -2.13 0.41 11.12
C ALA A 431 -1.46 -0.84 11.69
N LYS A 432 -0.82 -0.71 12.87
CA LYS A 432 -0.36 -1.88 13.63
C LYS A 432 -1.57 -2.63 14.16
N HIS A 433 -1.68 -3.91 13.85
CA HIS A 433 -2.86 -4.71 14.17
C HIS A 433 -2.49 -6.16 14.54
N ARG A 434 -3.41 -6.88 15.19
CA ARG A 434 -3.26 -8.29 15.59
C ARG A 434 -4.59 -9.02 15.52
N ALA A 435 -4.55 -10.35 15.54
CA ALA A 435 -5.75 -11.17 15.59
C ALA A 435 -5.78 -12.01 16.87
N VAL A 436 -6.87 -11.89 17.63
CA VAL A 436 -7.11 -12.68 18.84
C VAL A 436 -8.11 -13.82 18.57
N THR A 437 -8.14 -14.80 19.46
CA THR A 437 -9.16 -15.86 19.50
C THR A 437 -9.98 -15.74 20.79
N ASN A 438 -10.95 -16.62 20.97
CA ASN A 438 -11.76 -16.69 22.19
C ASN A 438 -12.03 -18.16 22.57
N SER A 439 -12.66 -18.39 23.71
CA SER A 439 -12.92 -19.74 24.23
C SER A 439 -14.20 -20.39 23.73
N SER A 440 -15.09 -19.65 23.06
CA SER A 440 -16.47 -20.07 22.81
C SER A 440 -16.77 -20.36 21.35
N ILE A 441 -16.25 -19.55 20.42
CA ILE A 441 -16.65 -19.52 19.02
C ILE A 441 -15.41 -19.50 18.14
N ALA A 442 -15.30 -20.46 17.22
CA ALA A 442 -14.29 -20.43 16.17
C ALA A 442 -14.61 -19.29 15.18
N ARG A 443 -13.58 -18.56 14.74
CA ARG A 443 -13.72 -17.48 13.76
C ARG A 443 -12.97 -17.79 12.47
N THR A 444 -13.53 -17.35 11.35
CA THR A 444 -12.86 -17.35 10.05
C THR A 444 -12.76 -15.91 9.55
N SER A 445 -11.65 -15.57 8.91
CA SER A 445 -11.45 -14.30 8.22
C SER A 445 -10.84 -14.55 6.85
N ILE A 446 -11.19 -13.74 5.87
CA ILE A 446 -10.62 -13.79 4.52
C ILE A 446 -9.90 -12.46 4.27
N VAL A 447 -8.62 -12.54 3.94
CA VAL A 447 -7.77 -11.36 3.69
C VAL A 447 -7.32 -11.38 2.23
N SER A 448 -7.55 -10.30 1.49
CA SER A 448 -6.99 -10.06 0.17
C SER A 448 -5.91 -9.00 0.26
N PHE A 449 -4.71 -9.34 -0.17
CA PHE A 449 -3.55 -8.45 -0.21
C PHE A 449 -3.28 -8.03 -1.64
N ILE A 450 -3.30 -6.72 -1.90
CA ILE A 450 -2.75 -6.13 -3.12
C ILE A 450 -1.31 -5.73 -2.83
N SER A 451 -0.38 -6.26 -3.63
CA SER A 451 1.05 -6.04 -3.48
C SER A 451 1.69 -5.63 -4.80
N PRO A 452 2.82 -4.90 -4.74
CA PRO A 452 3.70 -4.75 -5.87
C PRO A 452 4.27 -6.10 -6.33
N SER A 453 4.73 -6.14 -7.57
CA SER A 453 5.62 -7.18 -8.06
C SER A 453 6.90 -7.20 -7.23
N ARG A 454 7.58 -8.34 -7.19
CA ARG A 454 8.85 -8.48 -6.46
C ARG A 454 9.92 -7.51 -6.94
N GLU A 455 9.95 -7.19 -8.23
CA GLU A 455 10.98 -6.33 -8.84
C GLU A 455 10.60 -4.85 -8.88
N CYS A 456 9.37 -4.52 -8.44
CA CYS A 456 8.90 -3.15 -8.36
C CYS A 456 9.79 -2.33 -7.40
N LEU A 457 10.24 -1.17 -7.89
CA LEU A 457 10.91 -0.18 -7.05
C LEU A 457 9.84 0.75 -6.48
N VAL A 458 9.66 0.72 -5.16
CA VAL A 458 8.73 1.56 -4.43
C VAL A 458 9.48 2.75 -3.86
N GLU A 459 8.99 3.96 -4.12
CA GLU A 459 9.58 5.22 -3.66
C GLU A 459 8.49 6.27 -3.41
N PRO A 460 8.76 7.32 -2.61
CA PRO A 460 7.84 8.44 -2.48
C PRO A 460 7.43 9.02 -3.83
N SER A 461 6.13 9.21 -4.04
CA SER A 461 5.61 9.78 -5.28
C SER A 461 6.16 11.18 -5.50
N LYS A 462 6.63 11.46 -6.71
CA LYS A 462 7.15 12.78 -7.11
C LYS A 462 6.12 13.90 -6.96
N ALA A 463 4.84 13.58 -7.04
CA ALA A 463 3.75 14.53 -6.81
C ALA A 463 3.61 14.94 -5.33
N LEU A 464 4.16 14.13 -4.41
CA LEU A 464 4.01 14.32 -2.97
C LEU A 464 5.31 14.76 -2.28
N VAL A 465 6.42 14.87 -3.01
CA VAL A 465 7.68 15.40 -2.52
C VAL A 465 8.01 16.75 -3.15
N SER A 466 8.66 17.62 -2.39
CA SER A 466 9.12 18.93 -2.87
C SER A 466 10.33 19.38 -2.04
N ALA A 467 10.90 20.55 -2.35
CA ALA A 467 11.94 21.15 -1.51
C ALA A 467 11.47 21.40 -0.06
N TYR A 468 10.16 21.66 0.13
CA TYR A 468 9.55 21.90 1.45
C TYR A 468 8.93 20.64 2.08
N ASN A 469 8.86 19.54 1.32
CA ASN A 469 8.43 18.24 1.81
C ASN A 469 9.36 17.16 1.21
N PRO A 470 10.61 17.07 1.69
CA PRO A 470 11.58 16.16 1.12
C PRO A 470 11.18 14.68 1.30
N PRO A 471 11.74 13.76 0.51
CA PRO A 471 11.47 12.34 0.67
C PRO A 471 11.90 11.85 2.07
N LEU A 472 10.96 11.29 2.81
CA LEU A 472 11.17 10.65 4.12
C LEU A 472 11.69 9.22 3.97
N PHE A 473 11.35 8.55 2.86
CA PHE A 473 11.69 7.15 2.61
C PHE A 473 12.63 7.00 1.42
N LYS A 474 13.50 6.00 1.52
CA LYS A 474 14.41 5.56 0.46
C LYS A 474 13.64 4.75 -0.57
N ALA A 475 14.04 4.84 -1.84
CA ALA A 475 13.57 3.93 -2.86
C ALA A 475 14.01 2.50 -2.52
N VAL A 476 13.07 1.55 -2.51
CA VAL A 476 13.30 0.17 -2.09
C VAL A 476 12.67 -0.80 -3.08
N ARG A 477 13.37 -1.88 -3.42
CA ARG A 477 12.79 -2.96 -4.21
C ARG A 477 11.85 -3.77 -3.33
N TYR A 478 10.63 -4.03 -3.77
CA TYR A 478 9.63 -4.69 -2.93
C TYR A 478 10.09 -6.07 -2.42
N LYS A 479 10.83 -6.83 -3.25
CA LYS A 479 11.50 -8.07 -2.83
C LYS A 479 12.39 -7.88 -1.59
N GLU A 480 13.24 -6.86 -1.59
CA GLU A 480 14.18 -6.59 -0.49
C GLU A 480 13.44 -6.18 0.79
N PHE A 481 12.39 -5.36 0.63
CA PHE A 481 11.50 -4.99 1.74
C PHE A 481 10.80 -6.21 2.32
N SER A 482 10.11 -6.99 1.49
CA SER A 482 9.33 -8.14 1.90
C SER A 482 10.19 -9.23 2.52
N ASP A 483 11.36 -9.54 1.96
CA ASP A 483 12.25 -10.57 2.51
C ASP A 483 12.81 -10.13 3.88
N THR A 484 13.14 -8.84 4.04
CA THR A 484 13.61 -8.29 5.33
C THR A 484 12.49 -8.28 6.37
N TYR A 485 11.29 -7.86 5.97
CA TYR A 485 10.10 -7.84 6.84
C TYR A 485 9.80 -9.24 7.39
N ILE A 486 9.80 -10.24 6.52
CA ILE A 486 9.60 -11.64 6.91
C ILE A 486 10.69 -12.11 7.87
N CYS A 487 11.95 -11.75 7.65
CA CYS A 487 13.08 -12.11 8.52
C CYS A 487 13.07 -11.39 9.88
N GLN A 488 12.46 -10.21 9.99
CA GLN A 488 12.35 -9.46 11.26
C GLN A 488 11.18 -9.93 12.13
N ASP A 489 10.12 -10.45 11.51
CA ASP A 489 9.00 -11.12 12.18
C ASP A 489 9.27 -12.62 12.47
N SER A 490 10.40 -13.17 12.00
CA SER A 490 10.93 -14.51 12.32
C SER A 490 11.69 -14.50 13.62
#